data_AF-A0A7S0EUE3-F1
#
_entry.id   AF-A0A7S0EUE3-F1
#
_cell.length_a   1.000
_cell.length_b   1.000
_cell.length_c   1.000
_cell.angle_alpha   90.00
_cell.angle_beta   90.00
_cell.angle_gamma   90.00
#
_symmetry.space_group_name_H-M   'P 1'
#
loop_
_entity.id
_entity.type
_entity.pdbx_description
1 polymer ?
#
loop_
_entity_poly.entity_id
_entity_poly.type
_entity_poly.pdbx_seq_one_letter_code
_entity_poly.pdbx_strand_id
1 'polypeptide(L)'
;RVGVKFLYSTEVSRIEVQGSKVTGVRTKDGGLLEADVVVANADLPYVYQNLLPDKVMGQKFSQLKFTSSAIMFYWGMDKQFKELSVHNMFLAKNFRSSFDDIFKRFTLPEEPSFYIHVPSRIDPTAAPANQDTFRV
;
A
#
# COMPACT_ATOMS: atom_id res chain seq x y z
N ARG A 1 -7.19 -17.56 -20.52
CA ARG A 1 -7.82 -17.17 -19.23
C ARG A 1 -8.25 -18.44 -18.50
N VAL A 2 -8.03 -18.55 -17.19
CA VAL A 2 -8.24 -19.79 -16.42
C VAL A 2 -9.54 -19.81 -15.58
N GLY A 3 -10.52 -18.96 -15.91
CA GLY A 3 -11.87 -19.02 -15.31
C GLY A 3 -12.09 -18.20 -14.03
N VAL A 4 -11.10 -17.45 -13.55
CA VAL A 4 -11.25 -16.54 -12.38
C VAL A 4 -12.23 -15.41 -12.69
N LYS A 5 -13.15 -15.14 -11.75
CA LYS A 5 -14.09 -14.01 -11.81
C LYS A 5 -13.61 -12.89 -10.89
N PHE A 6 -13.60 -11.66 -11.40
CA PHE A 6 -13.30 -10.47 -10.63
C PHE A 6 -14.58 -9.65 -10.44
N LEU A 7 -14.93 -9.38 -9.19
CA LEU A 7 -16.05 -8.52 -8.81
C LEU A 7 -15.47 -7.21 -8.26
N TYR A 8 -15.38 -6.20 -9.13
CA TYR A 8 -14.89 -4.87 -8.75
C TYR A 8 -16.01 -4.02 -8.15
N SER A 9 -15.63 -3.01 -7.37
CA SER A 9 -16.58 -2.14 -6.67
C SER A 9 -17.53 -2.91 -5.73
N THR A 10 -17.11 -4.08 -5.27
CA THR A 10 -17.85 -4.96 -4.36
C THR A 10 -17.10 -5.03 -3.03
N GLU A 11 -17.31 -4.04 -2.17
CA GLU A 11 -16.66 -3.98 -0.85
C GLU A 11 -17.18 -5.11 0.04
N VAL A 12 -16.27 -5.93 0.56
CA VAL A 12 -16.59 -6.95 1.58
C VAL A 12 -16.73 -6.26 2.93
N SER A 13 -17.89 -6.42 3.56
CA SER A 13 -18.21 -5.84 4.86
C SER A 13 -17.99 -6.81 6.02
N ARG A 14 -18.05 -8.13 5.76
CA ARG A 14 -17.89 -9.16 6.79
C ARG A 14 -17.46 -10.49 6.19
N ILE A 15 -16.65 -11.25 6.92
CA ILE A 15 -16.40 -12.67 6.67
C ILE A 15 -17.39 -13.46 7.54
N GLU A 16 -18.22 -14.29 6.89
CA GLU A 16 -19.24 -15.07 7.57
C GLU A 16 -18.65 -16.37 8.10
N VAL A 17 -18.87 -16.63 9.39
CA VAL A 17 -18.33 -17.79 10.11
C VAL A 17 -19.46 -18.43 10.90
N GLN A 18 -19.61 -19.75 10.76
CA GLN A 18 -20.52 -20.56 11.55
C GLN A 18 -19.69 -21.52 12.41
N GLY A 19 -19.69 -21.30 13.73
CA GLY A 19 -18.79 -22.01 14.64
C GLY A 19 -17.32 -21.67 14.33
N SER A 20 -16.54 -22.67 13.91
CA SER A 20 -15.15 -22.51 13.49
C SER A 20 -14.94 -22.55 11.97
N LYS A 21 -16.02 -22.65 11.17
CA LYS A 21 -15.93 -22.78 9.70
C LYS A 21 -16.42 -21.51 9.00
N VAL A 22 -15.65 -21.04 8.03
CA VAL A 22 -16.08 -19.97 7.12
C VAL A 22 -17.19 -20.46 6.18
N THR A 23 -18.14 -19.60 5.87
CA THR A 23 -19.24 -19.90 4.93
C THR A 23 -19.27 -18.96 3.73
N GLY A 24 -18.53 -17.85 3.78
CA GLY A 24 -18.44 -16.89 2.69
C GLY A 24 -18.10 -15.49 3.17
N VAL A 25 -18.45 -14.50 2.35
CA VAL A 25 -18.31 -13.08 2.67
C VAL A 25 -19.59 -12.33 2.38
N ARG A 26 -19.93 -11.39 3.26
CA ARG A 26 -21.00 -10.42 3.04
C ARG A 26 -20.43 -9.17 2.40
N THR A 27 -21.13 -8.66 1.41
CA THR A 27 -20.80 -7.42 0.72
C THR A 27 -21.55 -6.26 1.37
N LYS A 28 -21.05 -5.03 1.20
CA LYS A 28 -21.61 -3.83 1.84
C LYS A 28 -23.04 -3.50 1.40
N ASP A 29 -23.40 -3.89 0.18
CA ASP A 29 -24.76 -3.82 -0.37
C ASP A 29 -25.69 -4.94 0.14
N GLY A 30 -25.21 -5.81 1.03
CA GLY A 30 -25.99 -6.85 1.71
C GLY A 30 -25.94 -8.22 1.04
N GLY A 31 -25.32 -8.33 -0.14
CA GLY A 31 -25.12 -9.59 -0.85
C GLY A 31 -24.28 -10.60 -0.04
N LEU A 32 -24.53 -11.89 -0.28
CA LEU A 32 -23.73 -12.98 0.29
C LEU A 32 -23.03 -13.71 -0.85
N LEU A 33 -21.72 -13.80 -0.77
CA LEU A 33 -20.90 -14.62 -1.65
C LEU A 33 -20.43 -15.83 -0.86
N GLU A 34 -21.05 -16.98 -1.11
CA GLU A 34 -20.72 -18.24 -0.45
C GLU A 34 -19.36 -18.76 -0.93
N ALA A 35 -18.56 -19.27 0.01
CA ALA A 35 -17.27 -19.88 -0.29
C ALA A 35 -16.85 -20.85 0.80
N ASP A 36 -16.29 -22.00 0.41
CA ASP A 36 -15.69 -22.96 1.34
C ASP A 36 -14.38 -22.45 1.96
N VAL A 37 -13.69 -21.56 1.25
CA VAL A 37 -12.40 -20.98 1.64
C VAL A 37 -12.40 -19.49 1.33
N VAL A 38 -11.96 -18.69 2.28
CA VAL A 38 -11.75 -17.25 2.13
C VAL A 38 -10.29 -16.94 2.39
N VAL A 39 -9.62 -16.34 1.40
CA VAL A 39 -8.26 -15.80 1.53
C VAL A 39 -8.36 -14.29 1.55
N ALA A 40 -8.14 -13.68 2.72
CA ALA A 40 -8.19 -12.24 2.88
C ALA A 40 -6.82 -11.63 2.54
N ASN A 41 -6.77 -10.83 1.47
CA ASN A 41 -5.59 -10.04 1.08
C ASN A 41 -5.65 -8.58 1.58
N ALA A 42 -6.63 -8.27 2.44
CA ALA A 42 -6.67 -7.00 3.16
C ALA A 42 -5.70 -7.03 4.35
N ASP A 43 -5.34 -5.85 4.87
CA ASP A 43 -4.41 -5.75 6.00
C ASP A 43 -4.89 -6.56 7.21
N LEU A 44 -3.98 -7.28 7.86
CA LEU A 44 -4.30 -8.24 8.92
C LEU A 44 -5.06 -7.58 10.09
N PRO A 45 -4.62 -6.42 10.64
CA PRO A 45 -5.38 -5.73 11.68
C PRO A 45 -6.75 -5.30 11.19
N TYR A 46 -6.89 -4.90 9.92
CA TYR A 46 -8.19 -4.50 9.36
C TYR A 46 -9.15 -5.69 9.30
N VAL A 47 -8.69 -6.87 8.86
CA VAL A 47 -9.49 -8.09 8.79
C VAL A 47 -10.04 -8.46 10.17
N TYR A 48 -9.20 -8.48 11.21
CA TYR A 48 -9.62 -8.87 12.56
C TYR A 48 -10.48 -7.82 13.27
N GLN A 49 -10.28 -6.53 12.97
CA GLN A 49 -11.05 -5.46 13.60
C GLN A 49 -12.43 -5.25 12.95
N ASN A 50 -12.54 -5.46 11.63
CA ASN A 50 -13.72 -5.04 10.87
C ASN A 50 -14.46 -6.19 10.20
N LEU A 51 -13.74 -7.21 9.71
CA LEU A 51 -14.35 -8.25 8.87
C LEU A 51 -14.69 -9.52 9.65
N LEU A 52 -13.87 -9.89 10.64
CA LEU A 52 -14.10 -11.07 11.48
C LEU A 52 -14.76 -10.69 12.81
N PRO A 53 -15.65 -11.55 13.35
CA PRO A 53 -16.29 -11.35 14.65
C PRO A 53 -15.38 -11.74 15.84
N ASP A 54 -14.06 -11.52 15.76
CA ASP A 54 -13.10 -11.87 16.82
C ASP A 54 -12.62 -10.61 17.55
N LYS A 55 -13.33 -10.25 18.62
CA LYS A 55 -13.03 -9.05 19.41
C LYS A 55 -11.68 -9.14 20.14
N VAL A 56 -11.26 -10.34 20.55
CA VAL A 56 -10.02 -10.53 21.31
C VAL A 56 -8.82 -10.29 20.41
N MET A 57 -8.80 -10.94 19.24
CA MET A 57 -7.75 -10.72 18.27
C MET A 57 -7.83 -9.32 17.66
N GLY A 58 -9.03 -8.79 17.42
CA GLY A 58 -9.24 -7.40 16.99
C GLY A 58 -8.57 -6.39 17.93
N GLN A 59 -8.75 -6.54 19.25
CA GLN A 59 -8.11 -5.68 20.25
C GLN A 59 -6.59 -5.89 20.31
N LYS A 60 -6.11 -7.13 20.17
CA LYS A 60 -4.66 -7.41 20.12
C LYS A 60 -4.01 -6.71 18.91
N PHE A 61 -4.65 -6.76 17.75
CA PHE A 61 -4.11 -6.19 16.53
C PHE A 61 -4.24 -4.66 16.45
N SER A 62 -5.19 -4.05 17.17
CA SER A 62 -5.31 -2.58 17.21
C SER A 62 -4.16 -1.90 17.95
N GLN A 63 -3.36 -2.65 18.71
CA GLN A 63 -2.19 -2.15 19.46
C GLN A 63 -0.87 -2.28 18.69
N LEU A 64 -0.90 -2.80 17.44
CA LEU A 64 0.31 -2.92 16.66
C LEU A 64 0.85 -1.55 16.26
N LYS A 65 2.19 -1.43 16.27
CA LYS A 65 2.89 -0.30 15.67
C LYS A 65 3.03 -0.55 14.18
N PHE A 66 2.49 0.34 13.38
CA PHE A 66 2.66 0.32 11.93
C PHE A 66 4.04 0.85 11.53
N THR A 67 4.50 0.43 10.36
CA THR A 67 5.70 0.99 9.75
C THR A 67 5.46 2.44 9.32
N SER A 68 6.51 3.18 8.98
CA SER A 68 6.36 4.49 8.36
C SER A 68 5.59 4.40 7.05
N SER A 69 4.78 5.41 6.77
CA SER A 69 4.23 5.63 5.42
C SER A 69 5.25 6.33 4.53
N ALA A 70 4.85 6.67 3.31
CA ALA A 70 5.62 7.48 2.38
C ALA A 70 4.80 8.68 1.92
N ILE A 71 5.47 9.80 1.67
CA ILE A 71 4.94 10.89 0.85
C ILE A 71 5.52 10.68 -0.55
N MET A 72 4.65 10.61 -1.55
CA MET A 72 5.07 10.35 -2.92
C MET A 72 4.67 11.48 -3.84
N PHE A 73 5.56 11.85 -4.75
CA PHE A 73 5.27 12.81 -5.82
C PHE A 73 5.41 12.13 -7.18
N TYR A 74 4.42 12.36 -8.05
CA TYR A 74 4.42 11.86 -9.41
C TYR A 74 4.51 13.06 -10.35
N TRP A 75 5.71 13.29 -10.91
CA TRP A 75 5.99 14.46 -11.72
C TRP A 75 6.31 14.08 -13.16
N GLY A 76 5.70 14.79 -14.10
CA GLY A 76 6.15 14.80 -15.49
C GLY A 76 7.23 15.86 -15.66
N MET A 77 8.33 15.49 -16.31
CA MET A 77 9.45 16.37 -16.58
C MET A 77 9.47 16.70 -18.07
N ASP A 78 9.68 17.97 -18.39
CA ASP A 78 9.70 18.48 -19.78
C ASP A 78 10.94 18.06 -20.58
N LYS A 79 11.90 17.40 -19.94
CA LYS A 79 13.14 16.91 -20.54
C LYS A 79 13.61 15.63 -19.86
N GLN A 80 14.61 15.01 -20.48
CA GLN A 80 15.34 13.88 -19.89
C GLN A 80 16.53 14.32 -19.05
N PHE A 81 16.67 13.71 -17.87
CA PHE A 81 17.79 13.91 -16.95
C PHE A 81 18.74 12.72 -17.03
N LYS A 82 19.74 12.81 -17.93
CA LYS A 82 20.64 11.70 -18.28
C LYS A 82 21.55 11.26 -17.13
N GLU A 83 21.76 12.14 -16.15
CA GLU A 83 22.47 11.88 -14.91
C GLU A 83 21.74 10.92 -13.96
N LEU A 84 20.42 10.74 -14.14
CA LEU A 84 19.61 9.82 -13.35
C LEU A 84 19.52 8.44 -13.99
N SER A 85 19.72 7.43 -13.15
CA SER A 85 19.48 6.02 -13.46
C SER A 85 18.00 5.66 -13.24
N VAL A 86 17.62 4.38 -13.41
CA VAL A 86 16.25 3.90 -13.13
C VAL A 86 15.88 4.16 -11.66
N HIS A 87 16.81 3.88 -10.74
CA HIS A 87 16.66 4.00 -9.29
C HIS A 87 17.73 4.95 -8.74
N ASN A 88 17.33 5.98 -8.01
CA ASN A 88 18.24 6.98 -7.47
C ASN A 88 17.90 7.25 -6.01
N MET A 89 18.88 7.13 -5.11
CA MET A 89 18.70 7.40 -3.68
C MET A 89 19.51 8.63 -3.29
N PHE A 90 18.84 9.62 -2.69
CA PHE A 90 19.44 10.84 -2.19
C PHE A 90 19.37 10.83 -0.68
N LEU A 91 20.53 10.77 -0.03
CA LEU A 91 20.61 10.66 1.43
C LEU A 91 20.74 12.03 2.07
N ALA A 92 19.98 12.24 3.15
CA ALA A 92 20.10 13.42 3.99
C ALA A 92 21.48 13.49 4.63
N LYS A 93 22.01 14.71 4.82
CA LYS A 93 23.31 14.92 5.48
C LYS A 93 23.31 14.35 6.90
N ASN A 94 22.23 14.56 7.64
CA ASN A 94 22.04 14.01 8.98
C ASN A 94 21.01 12.88 8.98
N PHE A 95 21.40 11.76 8.38
CA PHE A 95 20.57 10.56 8.22
C PHE A 95 19.91 10.10 9.53
N ARG A 96 20.65 10.07 10.65
CA ARG A 96 20.10 9.61 11.94
C ARG A 96 19.01 10.53 12.47
N SER A 97 19.22 11.85 12.40
CA SER A 97 18.22 12.81 12.87
C SER A 97 16.92 12.67 12.07
N SER A 98 17.03 12.52 10.75
CA SER A 98 15.89 12.32 9.84
C SER A 98 15.06 11.08 10.20
N PHE A 99 15.70 9.97 10.57
CA PHE A 99 14.97 8.78 11.04
C PHE A 99 14.32 9.00 12.41
N ASP A 100 14.99 9.70 13.33
CA ASP A 100 14.40 10.02 14.63
C ASP A 100 13.18 10.95 14.49
N ASP A 101 13.17 11.86 13.51
CA ASP A 101 11.99 12.68 13.18
C ASP A 101 10.79 11.79 12.82
N ILE A 102 11.00 10.81 11.94
CA ILE A 102 9.93 9.93 11.44
C ILE A 102 9.45 8.95 12.53
N PHE A 103 10.37 8.24 13.18
CA PHE A 103 10.03 7.09 14.02
C PHE A 103 9.85 7.39 15.50
N LYS A 104 10.38 8.53 15.99
CA LYS A 104 10.27 8.92 17.41
C LYS A 104 9.44 10.17 17.61
N ARG A 105 9.65 11.19 16.77
CA ARG A 105 8.96 12.49 16.87
C ARG A 105 7.69 12.55 16.04
N PHE A 106 7.48 11.60 15.13
CA PHE A 106 6.33 11.53 14.22
C PHE A 106 6.12 12.84 13.43
N THR A 107 7.22 13.41 12.94
CA THR A 107 7.24 14.66 12.16
C THR A 107 8.01 14.46 10.85
N LEU A 108 7.86 15.41 9.93
CA LEU A 108 8.67 15.45 8.71
C LEU A 108 10.08 15.96 9.03
N PRO A 109 11.14 15.29 8.53
CA PRO A 109 12.49 15.80 8.59
C PRO A 109 12.63 17.11 7.81
N GLU A 110 13.44 18.05 8.31
CA GLU A 110 13.78 19.28 7.56
C GLU A 110 14.57 18.97 6.28
N GLU A 111 15.49 18.00 6.36
CA GLU A 111 16.23 17.46 5.21
C GLU A 111 15.90 15.96 5.08
N PRO A 112 14.88 15.56 4.30
CA PRO A 112 14.53 14.16 4.13
C PRO A 112 15.51 13.46 3.17
N SER A 113 15.81 12.19 3.46
CA SER A 113 16.31 11.30 2.42
C SER A 113 15.15 10.97 1.50
N PHE A 114 15.37 11.03 0.19
CA PHE A 114 14.33 10.75 -0.80
C PHE A 114 14.87 9.87 -1.92
N TYR A 115 13.94 9.26 -2.63
CA TYR A 115 14.22 8.33 -3.70
C TYR A 115 13.60 8.89 -4.98
N ILE A 116 14.20 8.64 -6.14
CA ILE A 116 13.60 8.96 -7.43
C ILE A 116 13.65 7.72 -8.31
N HIS A 117 12.47 7.28 -8.77
CA HIS A 117 12.30 6.29 -9.83
C HIS A 117 12.06 6.98 -11.17
N VAL A 118 12.82 6.60 -12.19
CA VAL A 118 12.70 7.10 -13.57
C VAL A 118 12.37 5.93 -14.51
N PRO A 119 11.09 5.50 -14.61
CA PRO A 119 10.70 4.32 -15.39
C PRO A 119 10.98 4.45 -16.89
N SER A 120 11.03 5.68 -17.44
CA SER A 120 11.36 5.96 -18.84
C SER A 120 12.73 5.43 -19.27
N ARG A 121 13.61 5.09 -18.32
CA ARG A 121 14.92 4.48 -18.59
C ARG A 121 14.84 3.03 -19.06
N ILE A 122 13.79 2.30 -18.72
CA ILE A 122 13.58 0.91 -19.13
C ILE A 122 12.33 0.72 -20.00
N ASP A 123 11.37 1.64 -19.90
CA ASP A 123 10.15 1.65 -20.69
C ASP A 123 9.93 3.04 -21.31
N PRO A 124 10.29 3.25 -22.58
CA PRO A 124 10.10 4.52 -23.26
C PRO A 124 8.64 5.00 -23.32
N THR A 125 7.66 4.13 -23.07
CA THR A 125 6.24 4.52 -23.03
C THR A 125 5.82 5.14 -21.71
N ALA A 126 6.68 5.07 -20.68
CA ALA A 126 6.43 5.63 -19.36
C ALA A 126 6.55 7.17 -19.29
N ALA A 127 6.95 7.83 -20.37
CA ALA A 127 6.93 9.28 -20.54
C ALA A 127 6.77 9.64 -22.04
N PRO A 128 6.31 10.86 -22.38
CA PRO A 128 6.37 11.34 -23.75
C PRO A 128 7.80 11.34 -24.32
N ALA A 129 7.91 11.40 -25.65
CA ALA A 129 9.21 11.45 -26.30
C ALA A 129 10.07 12.63 -25.79
N ASN A 130 11.33 12.36 -25.49
CA ASN A 130 12.31 13.31 -24.94
C ASN A 130 11.97 13.88 -23.55
N GLN A 131 11.04 13.27 -22.82
CA GLN A 131 10.63 13.64 -21.47
C GLN A 131 10.93 12.51 -20.47
N ASP A 132 10.82 12.81 -19.17
CA ASP A 132 10.91 11.82 -18.10
C ASP A 132 9.66 11.89 -17.21
N THR A 133 9.37 10.78 -16.53
CA THR A 133 8.43 10.75 -15.40
C THR A 133 9.24 10.43 -14.15
N PHE A 134 9.07 11.23 -13.09
CA PHE A 134 9.68 10.99 -11.79
C PHE A 134 8.62 10.47 -10.81
N ARG A 135 8.94 9.39 -10.12
CA ARG A 135 8.25 9.02 -8.87
C ARG A 135 9.22 9.26 -7.73
N VAL A 136 8.95 10.30 -6.96
CA VAL A 136 9.70 10.65 -5.74
C VAL A 136 9.04 9.97 -4.56
#